data_AF-A0A1W4W400-F1
#
_entry.id   AF-A0A1W4W400-F1
#
_cell.length_a   1.000
_cell.length_b   1.000
_cell.length_c   1.000
_cell.angle_alpha   90.00
_cell.angle_beta   90.00
_cell.angle_gamma   90.00
#
_symmetry.space_group_name_H-M   'P 1'
#
loop_
_entity.id
_entity.type
_entity.pdbx_description
1 polymer ?
#
loop_
_entity_poly.entity_id
_entity_poly.type
_entity_poly.pdbx_seq_one_letter_code
_entity_poly.pdbx_strand_id
1 'polypeptide(L)'
;MKLNIYCLIMKIIIFNCIVYVDASEYKIWGPGLKPEIVMPARYFFIESIPNCDTNLLELIDLDIKIEGSKIDSNKPCRIWTNILNRNDGSYIVRYKLYEPCINVKIDIKVRGENIKGFPLTFKYIMFSEDCNCNIHNVSSFINNWECGETQTQIKEDLHLFKGIDFGKIRKRIVSTYDNPGAVSLCNYVIKNNLIYRKCYGQHVGFKMFMDNILLSLTRKVLLPDFEMFVNLGDWPLVKDTNEIFPIFSWCGSKDSFDIVMPTYDITESTLESMGRVMLDMLSVQGNVRDKWENRHPKIFWRGRDSSRERLKLIEISRQYPDLFNVSLTNFFFFRNEMEKYGPTSKHVSFYDFFDAI
;
A
#
# COMPACT_ATOMS: atom_id res chain seq x y z
N MET A 1 -76.93 4.37 -4.63
CA MET A 1 -75.95 3.68 -5.49
C MET A 1 -74.57 4.05 -4.99
N LYS A 2 -73.96 3.15 -4.20
CA LYS A 2 -72.59 3.24 -3.67
C LYS A 2 -71.59 2.82 -4.77
N LEU A 3 -70.31 3.17 -4.58
CA LEU A 3 -69.15 3.11 -5.50
C LEU A 3 -69.11 4.35 -6.41
N ASN A 4 -68.09 5.22 -6.39
CA ASN A 4 -66.67 4.86 -6.46
C ASN A 4 -65.75 5.99 -5.95
N ILE A 5 -65.95 6.48 -4.72
CA ILE A 5 -65.04 7.45 -4.06
C ILE A 5 -63.76 6.75 -3.52
N TYR A 6 -63.73 5.42 -3.50
CA TYR A 6 -62.56 4.65 -3.04
C TYR A 6 -61.40 4.58 -4.03
N CYS A 7 -61.58 5.00 -5.29
CA CYS A 7 -60.54 4.86 -6.31
C CYS A 7 -59.55 6.05 -6.39
N LEU A 8 -59.83 7.17 -5.72
CA LEU A 8 -58.96 8.35 -5.74
C LEU A 8 -58.10 8.53 -4.47
N ILE A 9 -58.46 7.89 -3.36
CA ILE A 9 -57.68 7.95 -2.11
C ILE A 9 -56.55 6.90 -2.11
N MET A 10 -56.61 5.90 -3.00
CA MET A 10 -55.57 4.87 -3.20
C MET A 10 -54.53 5.26 -4.26
N LYS A 11 -54.24 6.55 -4.43
CA LYS A 11 -53.12 7.05 -5.25
C LYS A 11 -52.20 8.05 -4.54
N ILE A 12 -52.43 8.31 -3.24
CA ILE A 12 -51.57 9.14 -2.40
C ILE A 12 -51.34 8.41 -1.07
N ILE A 13 -50.85 7.18 -1.14
CA ILE A 13 -49.95 6.70 -0.08
C ILE A 13 -48.57 6.98 -0.63
N ILE A 14 -48.14 8.21 -0.40
CA ILE A 14 -46.73 8.56 -0.37
C ILE A 14 -46.13 7.55 0.61
N PHE A 15 -45.46 6.52 0.07
CA PHE A 15 -44.50 5.75 0.83
C PHE A 15 -43.36 6.73 1.15
N ASN A 16 -43.59 7.61 2.13
CA ASN A 16 -42.53 8.18 2.93
C ASN A 16 -42.04 7.01 3.77
N CYS A 17 -41.32 6.10 3.13
CA CYS A 17 -40.43 5.21 3.84
C CYS A 17 -39.35 6.15 4.39
N ILE A 18 -39.55 6.61 5.62
CA ILE A 18 -38.47 7.11 6.45
C ILE A 18 -37.55 5.89 6.58
N VAL A 19 -36.53 5.84 5.72
CA VAL A 19 -35.46 4.87 5.85
C VAL A 19 -34.68 5.32 7.09
N TYR A 20 -35.01 4.72 8.22
CA TYR A 20 -34.18 4.80 9.40
C TYR A 20 -32.83 4.19 9.02
N VAL A 21 -31.76 4.97 9.12
CA VAL A 21 -30.41 4.47 8.96
C VAL A 21 -30.11 3.61 10.19
N ASP A 22 -30.39 2.30 10.10
CA ASP A 22 -29.98 1.39 11.16
C ASP A 22 -28.48 1.09 11.02
N ALA A 23 -27.76 1.17 12.11
CA ALA A 23 -26.32 0.93 12.10
C ALA A 23 -25.93 -0.54 11.93
N SER A 24 -26.91 -1.45 11.91
CA SER A 24 -26.73 -2.81 11.43
C SER A 24 -26.46 -2.88 9.92
N GLU A 25 -26.61 -1.76 9.18
CA GLU A 25 -26.45 -1.69 7.73
C GLU A 25 -25.03 -1.35 7.26
N TYR A 26 -24.07 -1.05 8.16
CA TYR A 26 -22.71 -0.66 7.77
C TYR A 26 -21.62 -1.36 8.57
N LYS A 27 -20.65 -1.90 7.85
CA LYS A 27 -19.43 -2.47 8.42
C LYS A 27 -18.31 -1.44 8.30
N ILE A 28 -17.66 -1.13 9.42
CA ILE A 28 -16.58 -0.13 9.49
C ILE A 28 -15.37 -0.76 10.18
N TRP A 29 -14.21 -0.78 9.50
CA TRP A 29 -13.01 -1.43 10.02
C TRP A 29 -11.74 -0.87 9.39
N GLY A 30 -10.61 -1.02 10.06
CA GLY A 30 -9.29 -0.70 9.51
C GLY A 30 -8.33 -0.12 10.54
N PRO A 31 -7.03 -0.06 10.21
CA PRO A 31 -5.99 0.36 11.15
C PRO A 31 -6.13 1.83 11.55
N GLY A 32 -6.76 2.66 10.72
CA GLY A 32 -7.01 4.07 11.00
C GLY A 32 -8.05 4.33 12.10
N LEU A 33 -8.68 3.30 12.66
CA LEU A 33 -9.54 3.41 13.84
C LEU A 33 -8.79 3.05 15.12
N LYS A 34 -7.52 2.61 15.01
CA LYS A 34 -6.67 2.20 16.12
C LYS A 34 -5.62 3.28 16.35
N PRO A 35 -5.71 4.00 17.47
CA PRO A 35 -4.85 5.14 17.71
C PRO A 35 -3.37 4.84 17.99
N GLU A 36 -3.10 3.66 18.54
CA GLU A 36 -1.77 3.16 18.87
C GLU A 36 -0.95 2.90 17.61
N ILE A 37 -1.62 2.78 16.46
CA ILE A 37 -0.97 2.57 15.17
C ILE A 37 -0.57 3.94 14.57
N VAL A 38 0.73 4.10 14.37
CA VAL A 38 1.32 5.29 13.75
C VAL A 38 1.70 5.00 12.30
N MET A 39 0.98 5.64 11.37
CA MET A 39 1.12 5.43 9.92
C MET A 39 1.37 6.75 9.17
N PRO A 40 2.04 6.72 8.01
CA PRO A 40 2.13 7.84 7.08
C PRO A 40 0.76 8.42 6.69
N ALA A 41 -0.18 7.54 6.40
CA ALA A 41 -1.59 7.83 6.21
C ALA A 41 -2.40 6.74 6.92
N ARG A 42 -3.35 7.16 7.75
CA ARG A 42 -4.30 6.27 8.41
C ARG A 42 -5.48 6.03 7.49
N TYR A 43 -6.04 4.84 7.53
CA TYR A 43 -7.20 4.53 6.70
C TYR A 43 -8.12 3.50 7.33
N PHE A 44 -9.40 3.57 6.96
CA PHE A 44 -10.41 2.59 7.30
C PHE A 44 -11.43 2.47 6.18
N PHE A 45 -12.15 1.38 6.19
CA PHE A 45 -13.16 1.03 5.20
C PHE A 45 -14.55 1.22 5.79
N ILE A 46 -15.49 1.61 4.93
CA ILE A 46 -16.92 1.64 5.22
C ILE A 46 -17.59 0.84 4.09
N GLU A 47 -18.37 -0.17 4.44
CA GLU A 47 -19.09 -1.02 3.48
C GLU A 47 -20.55 -1.12 3.89
N SER A 48 -21.46 -0.93 2.94
CA SER A 48 -22.88 -1.21 3.16
C SER A 48 -23.12 -2.72 3.20
N ILE A 49 -23.83 -3.20 4.22
CA ILE A 49 -24.29 -4.58 4.32
C ILE A 49 -25.54 -4.72 3.45
N PRO A 50 -25.53 -5.57 2.40
CA PRO A 50 -26.70 -5.75 1.55
C PRO A 50 -27.87 -6.33 2.36
N ASN A 51 -29.00 -5.63 2.42
CA ASN A 51 -30.27 -6.18 2.87
C ASN A 51 -31.11 -6.61 1.66
N CYS A 52 -31.89 -7.68 1.81
CA CYS A 52 -32.62 -8.35 0.71
C CYS A 52 -33.53 -7.43 -0.13
N ASP A 53 -33.91 -6.26 0.38
CA ASP A 53 -34.89 -5.36 -0.25
C ASP A 53 -34.29 -4.14 -0.94
N THR A 54 -32.97 -3.95 -0.93
CA THR A 54 -32.37 -2.77 -1.56
C THR A 54 -31.14 -3.13 -2.40
N ASN A 55 -31.27 -2.96 -3.72
CA ASN A 55 -30.17 -2.73 -4.65
C ASN A 55 -29.47 -1.38 -4.35
N LEU A 56 -29.20 -1.06 -3.09
CA LEU A 56 -28.48 0.14 -2.66
C LEU A 56 -26.97 -0.13 -2.82
N LEU A 57 -26.55 -0.22 -4.08
CA LEU A 57 -25.14 -0.41 -4.48
C LEU A 57 -24.31 0.88 -4.37
N GLU A 58 -24.88 1.99 -3.92
CA GLU A 58 -24.18 3.26 -3.73
C GLU A 58 -24.61 3.90 -2.40
N LEU A 59 -23.65 4.16 -1.50
CA LEU A 59 -23.87 5.06 -0.38
C LEU A 59 -24.06 6.48 -0.94
N ILE A 60 -25.31 6.83 -1.16
CA ILE A 60 -25.68 8.21 -1.48
C ILE A 60 -25.56 9.03 -0.18
N ASP A 61 -24.74 10.09 -0.23
CA ASP A 61 -24.60 11.12 0.82
C ASP A 61 -23.83 10.67 2.09
N LEU A 62 -22.55 10.31 1.92
CA LEU A 62 -21.60 10.04 3.01
C LEU A 62 -20.83 11.32 3.38
N ASP A 63 -21.03 11.82 4.60
CA ASP A 63 -20.28 12.94 5.18
C ASP A 63 -19.36 12.43 6.29
N ILE A 64 -18.06 12.68 6.14
CA ILE A 64 -17.05 12.26 7.11
C ILE A 64 -16.22 13.45 7.53
N LYS A 65 -16.21 13.70 8.84
CA LYS A 65 -15.41 14.76 9.44
C LYS A 65 -14.42 14.17 10.42
N ILE A 66 -13.14 14.49 10.23
CA ILE A 66 -12.06 14.11 11.15
C ILE A 66 -11.43 15.40 11.65
N GLU A 67 -11.56 15.63 12.94
CA GLU A 67 -11.07 16.84 13.61
C GLU A 67 -10.30 16.48 14.88
N GLY A 68 -9.44 17.37 15.33
CA GLY A 68 -8.68 17.19 16.57
C GLY A 68 -8.02 18.50 16.97
N SER A 69 -7.34 18.47 18.10
CA SER A 69 -6.70 19.66 18.68
C SER A 69 -5.19 19.49 18.79
N LYS A 70 -4.45 20.58 18.61
CA LYS A 70 -3.01 20.65 18.91
C LYS A 70 -2.80 20.55 20.42
N ILE A 71 -1.74 19.84 20.83
CA ILE A 71 -1.41 19.60 22.25
C ILE A 71 -1.25 20.91 23.03
N ASP A 72 -0.53 21.90 22.49
CA ASP A 72 -0.12 23.08 23.26
C ASP A 72 -1.10 24.26 23.25
N SER A 73 -2.10 24.25 22.36
CA SER A 73 -2.92 25.44 22.12
C SER A 73 -4.41 25.19 21.98
N ASN A 74 -4.85 23.93 22.01
CA ASN A 74 -6.22 23.50 21.72
C ASN A 74 -6.80 24.00 20.39
N LYS A 75 -5.98 24.63 19.53
CA LYS A 75 -6.35 25.03 18.17
C LYS A 75 -6.57 23.79 17.31
N PRO A 76 -7.34 23.89 16.20
CA PRO A 76 -7.53 22.78 15.28
C PRO A 76 -6.20 22.19 14.80
N CYS A 77 -6.08 20.87 14.87
CA CYS A 77 -4.95 20.13 14.34
C CYS A 77 -5.01 20.11 12.80
N ARG A 78 -3.85 20.11 12.14
CA ARG A 78 -3.82 19.98 10.68
C ARG A 78 -4.00 18.52 10.29
N ILE A 79 -5.22 18.18 9.85
CA ILE A 79 -5.60 16.86 9.37
C ILE A 79 -6.03 16.99 7.91
N TRP A 80 -5.46 16.17 7.03
CA TRP A 80 -5.93 16.05 5.65
C TRP A 80 -6.70 14.74 5.50
N THR A 81 -7.96 14.84 5.07
CA THR A 81 -8.85 13.70 4.81
C THR A 81 -9.05 13.51 3.31
N ASN A 82 -9.11 12.25 2.87
CA ASN A 82 -9.46 11.87 1.52
C ASN A 82 -10.40 10.65 1.56
N ILE A 83 -11.53 10.77 0.87
CA ILE A 83 -12.56 9.73 0.79
C ILE A 83 -12.54 9.20 -0.64
N LEU A 84 -12.46 7.89 -0.78
CA LEU A 84 -12.40 7.18 -2.05
C LEU A 84 -13.58 6.24 -2.17
N ASN A 85 -14.35 6.35 -3.25
CA ASN A 85 -15.42 5.41 -3.57
C ASN A 85 -14.83 4.27 -4.43
N ARG A 86 -15.02 3.01 -4.02
CA ARG A 86 -14.57 1.85 -4.79
C ARG A 86 -15.57 1.40 -5.85
N ASN A 87 -16.74 2.04 -5.93
CA ASN A 87 -17.84 1.75 -6.86
C ASN A 87 -18.40 0.32 -6.75
N ASP A 88 -18.19 -0.31 -5.59
CA ASP A 88 -18.64 -1.67 -5.26
C ASP A 88 -19.49 -1.72 -3.97
N GLY A 89 -20.00 -0.56 -3.52
CA GLY A 89 -20.72 -0.43 -2.24
C GLY A 89 -19.81 -0.17 -1.03
N SER A 90 -18.51 0.05 -1.26
CA SER A 90 -17.56 0.36 -0.19
C SER A 90 -16.71 1.61 -0.47
N TYR A 91 -16.22 2.20 0.62
CA TYR A 91 -15.43 3.43 0.64
C TYR A 91 -14.14 3.20 1.42
N ILE A 92 -13.08 3.86 0.98
CA ILE A 92 -11.83 3.97 1.73
C ILE A 92 -11.73 5.40 2.25
N VAL A 93 -11.73 5.55 3.56
CA VAL A 93 -11.48 6.83 4.22
C VAL A 93 -10.02 6.84 4.64
N ARG A 94 -9.28 7.85 4.18
CA ARG A 94 -7.88 8.05 4.52
C ARG A 94 -7.69 9.40 5.18
N TYR A 95 -6.79 9.47 6.14
CA TYR A 95 -6.44 10.73 6.76
C TYR A 95 -4.99 10.78 7.24
N LYS A 96 -4.39 11.95 7.12
CA LYS A 96 -3.00 12.22 7.49
C LYS A 96 -2.93 13.29 8.57
N LEU A 97 -2.23 12.97 9.65
CA LEU A 97 -1.88 13.92 10.71
C LEU A 97 -0.52 14.52 10.35
N TYR A 98 -0.43 15.85 10.27
CA TYR A 98 0.85 16.53 10.03
C TYR A 98 1.64 16.81 11.32
N GLU A 99 0.98 16.66 12.47
CA GLU A 99 1.52 16.89 13.80
C GLU A 99 0.78 16.01 14.81
N PRO A 100 1.34 15.76 16.01
CA PRO A 100 0.62 15.06 17.07
C PRO A 100 -0.67 15.82 17.47
N CYS A 101 -1.79 15.10 17.51
CA CYS A 101 -3.10 15.64 17.85
C CYS A 101 -3.68 14.96 19.11
N ILE A 102 -4.53 15.67 19.86
CA ILE A 102 -5.34 15.14 20.96
C ILE A 102 -6.83 15.36 20.66
N ASN A 103 -7.70 14.66 21.39
CA ASN A 103 -9.16 14.75 21.24
C ASN A 103 -9.60 14.54 19.78
N VAL A 104 -8.93 13.61 19.09
CA VAL A 104 -9.24 13.33 17.69
C VAL A 104 -10.62 12.69 17.64
N LYS A 105 -11.51 13.29 16.87
CA LYS A 105 -12.90 12.88 16.69
C LYS A 105 -13.10 12.49 15.23
N ILE A 106 -13.58 11.26 15.01
CA ILE A 106 -14.06 10.78 13.72
C ILE A 106 -15.58 10.80 13.79
N ASP A 107 -16.20 11.60 12.94
CA ASP A 107 -17.65 11.73 12.80
C ASP A 107 -18.06 11.21 11.42
N ILE A 108 -19.04 10.32 11.38
CA ILE A 108 -19.50 9.68 10.14
C ILE A 108 -21.02 9.78 10.08
N LYS A 109 -21.50 10.41 9.02
CA LYS A 109 -22.92 10.59 8.74
C LYS A 109 -23.29 10.02 7.38
N VAL A 110 -24.45 9.41 7.33
CA VAL A 110 -25.08 8.95 6.09
C VAL A 110 -26.44 9.61 6.01
N ARG A 111 -26.73 10.32 4.91
CA ARG A 111 -27.97 11.08 4.70
C ARG A 111 -28.25 12.08 5.84
N GLY A 112 -27.19 12.69 6.37
CA GLY A 112 -27.25 13.65 7.47
C GLY A 112 -27.39 13.05 8.88
N GLU A 113 -27.60 11.73 9.02
CA GLU A 113 -27.72 11.05 10.31
C GLU A 113 -26.42 10.37 10.73
N ASN A 114 -26.08 10.42 12.02
CA ASN A 114 -24.89 9.73 12.54
C ASN A 114 -25.09 8.22 12.49
N ILE A 115 -24.08 7.49 12.03
CA ILE A 115 -24.03 6.03 12.20
C ILE A 115 -23.81 5.72 13.69
N LYS A 116 -24.49 4.70 14.24
CA LYS A 116 -24.29 4.26 15.63
C LYS A 116 -22.81 3.94 15.88
N GLY A 117 -22.34 4.30 17.07
CA GLY A 117 -20.93 4.19 17.44
C GLY A 117 -20.10 5.39 16.99
N PHE A 118 -20.64 6.28 16.14
CA PHE A 118 -20.05 7.55 15.78
C PHE A 118 -20.82 8.73 16.41
N PRO A 119 -20.13 9.81 16.79
CA PRO A 119 -18.70 10.02 16.60
C PRO A 119 -17.81 9.21 17.57
N LEU A 120 -16.69 8.70 17.05
CA LEU A 120 -15.62 8.12 17.87
C LEU A 120 -14.70 9.24 18.34
N THR A 121 -14.41 9.29 19.64
CA THR A 121 -13.49 10.28 20.22
C THR A 121 -12.34 9.60 20.94
N PHE A 122 -11.13 9.99 20.54
CA PHE A 122 -9.88 9.45 21.02
C PHE A 122 -9.22 10.44 22.00
N LYS A 123 -9.08 10.02 23.26
CA LYS A 123 -8.65 10.88 24.37
C LYS A 123 -7.13 10.94 24.61
N TYR A 124 -6.35 10.07 23.97
CA TYR A 124 -4.88 10.07 24.03
C TYR A 124 -4.29 10.86 22.85
N ILE A 125 -2.96 11.01 22.85
CA ILE A 125 -2.21 11.61 21.75
C ILE A 125 -2.17 10.64 20.57
N MET A 126 -2.60 11.11 19.40
CA MET A 126 -2.39 10.44 18.12
C MET A 126 -1.21 11.08 17.41
N PHE A 127 -0.12 10.33 17.28
CA PHE A 127 1.12 10.83 16.68
C PHE A 127 1.07 10.84 15.15
N SER A 128 1.75 11.80 14.52
CA SER A 128 2.05 11.76 13.08
C SER A 128 3.22 10.80 12.80
N GLU A 129 3.39 10.41 11.53
CA GLU A 129 4.50 9.56 11.07
C GLU A 129 5.89 10.13 11.37
N ASP A 130 5.99 11.47 11.43
CA ASP A 130 7.25 12.16 11.71
C ASP A 130 7.57 12.27 13.21
N CYS A 131 6.84 11.59 14.10
CA CYS A 131 7.17 11.59 15.53
C CYS A 131 8.52 10.91 15.81
N ASN A 132 9.28 11.42 16.77
CA ASN A 132 10.41 10.70 17.36
C ASN A 132 10.01 10.28 18.78
N CYS A 133 9.17 9.26 18.82
CA CYS A 133 8.27 8.95 19.92
C CYS A 133 8.63 7.61 20.59
N ASN A 134 9.34 6.72 19.90
CA ASN A 134 9.89 5.45 20.42
C ASN A 134 8.90 4.69 21.32
N ILE A 135 7.65 4.65 20.88
CA ILE A 135 6.49 4.30 21.72
C ILE A 135 6.49 2.81 22.07
N HIS A 136 7.15 1.99 21.25
CA HIS A 136 7.05 0.54 21.34
C HIS A 136 8.41 -0.15 21.32
N ASN A 137 8.53 -1.26 22.06
CA ASN A 137 9.51 -2.28 21.73
C ASN A 137 8.99 -3.11 20.53
N VAL A 138 9.86 -3.93 19.93
CA VAL A 138 9.53 -4.73 18.73
C VAL A 138 8.31 -5.63 18.95
N SER A 139 8.23 -6.34 20.08
CA SER A 139 7.11 -7.26 20.36
C SER A 139 5.78 -6.54 20.50
N SER A 140 5.76 -5.43 21.24
CA SER A 140 4.56 -4.59 21.37
C SER A 140 4.15 -3.99 20.03
N PHE A 141 5.11 -3.57 19.20
CA PHE A 141 4.82 -3.06 17.87
C PHE A 141 4.15 -4.12 17.00
N ILE A 142 4.71 -5.33 16.92
CA ILE A 142 4.15 -6.45 16.14
C ILE A 142 2.73 -6.81 16.61
N ASN A 143 2.52 -6.86 17.93
CA ASN A 143 1.22 -7.20 18.50
C ASN A 143 0.18 -6.11 18.23
N ASN A 144 0.52 -4.82 18.43
CA ASN A 144 -0.39 -3.70 18.20
C ASN A 144 -0.79 -3.57 16.71
N TRP A 145 0.14 -3.89 15.80
CA TRP A 145 -0.11 -3.90 14.37
C TRP A 145 -0.82 -5.17 13.88
N GLU A 146 -1.05 -6.14 14.77
CA GLU A 146 -1.69 -7.41 14.45
C GLU A 146 -1.06 -8.08 13.22
N CYS A 147 0.28 -8.08 13.13
CA CYS A 147 1.01 -8.59 11.96
C CYS A 147 0.80 -10.09 11.69
N GLY A 148 0.08 -10.81 12.57
CA GLY A 148 -0.15 -12.24 12.47
C GLY A 148 1.10 -13.07 12.75
N GLU A 149 1.12 -14.29 12.23
CA GLU A 149 2.28 -15.16 12.33
C GLU A 149 3.40 -14.74 11.38
N THR A 150 4.65 -15.01 11.78
CA THR A 150 5.80 -14.81 10.90
C THR A 150 5.65 -15.65 9.63
N GLN A 151 5.73 -14.98 8.48
CA GLN A 151 5.53 -15.58 7.17
C GLN A 151 6.56 -16.67 6.87
N THR A 152 6.12 -17.71 6.14
CA THR A 152 6.95 -18.87 5.79
C THR A 152 8.22 -18.44 5.04
N GLN A 153 8.12 -17.51 4.09
CA GLN A 153 9.30 -16.98 3.37
C GLN A 153 10.36 -16.41 4.32
N ILE A 154 9.98 -15.65 5.35
CA ILE A 154 10.93 -15.08 6.31
C ILE A 154 11.62 -16.20 7.11
N LYS A 155 10.87 -17.22 7.51
CA LYS A 155 11.42 -18.38 8.24
C LYS A 155 12.39 -19.16 7.36
N GLU A 156 12.02 -19.39 6.10
CA GLU A 156 12.85 -20.08 5.11
C GLU A 156 14.10 -19.26 4.78
N ASP A 157 14.01 -17.97 4.49
CA ASP A 157 15.22 -17.20 4.15
C ASP A 157 16.21 -17.11 5.32
N LEU A 158 15.70 -17.02 6.56
CA LEU A 158 16.54 -16.89 7.75
C LEU A 158 17.02 -18.23 8.32
N HIS A 159 16.50 -19.38 7.87
CA HIS A 159 16.81 -20.68 8.50
C HIS A 159 18.31 -21.03 8.42
N LEU A 160 19.00 -20.55 7.38
CA LEU A 160 20.43 -20.75 7.16
C LEU A 160 21.31 -19.88 8.08
N PHE A 161 20.74 -18.86 8.73
CA PHE A 161 21.48 -17.78 9.38
C PHE A 161 21.23 -17.67 10.89
N LYS A 162 21.44 -18.77 11.63
CA LYS A 162 21.13 -18.85 13.08
C LYS A 162 22.12 -18.10 13.99
N GLY A 163 23.32 -17.79 13.50
CA GLY A 163 24.34 -17.07 14.26
C GLY A 163 25.40 -16.49 13.32
N ILE A 164 25.43 -15.17 13.19
CA ILE A 164 26.31 -14.47 12.26
C ILE A 164 27.37 -13.70 13.04
N ASP A 165 28.64 -13.95 12.72
CA ASP A 165 29.77 -13.15 13.20
C ASP A 165 30.24 -12.19 12.10
N PHE A 166 29.61 -11.00 12.05
CA PHE A 166 29.99 -9.95 11.09
C PHE A 166 31.44 -9.48 11.26
N GLY A 167 32.05 -9.67 12.43
CA GLY A 167 33.48 -9.39 12.62
C GLY A 167 34.37 -10.21 11.69
N LYS A 168 33.96 -11.46 11.40
CA LYS A 168 34.69 -12.38 10.50
C LYS A 168 34.27 -12.26 9.04
N ILE A 169 32.97 -12.14 8.77
CA ILE A 169 32.47 -12.25 7.39
C ILE A 169 32.40 -10.92 6.64
N ARG A 170 32.37 -9.76 7.32
CA ARG A 170 32.16 -8.45 6.68
C ARG A 170 33.18 -8.16 5.57
N LYS A 171 34.47 -8.40 5.83
CA LYS A 171 35.52 -8.17 4.82
C LYS A 171 35.33 -9.05 3.59
N ARG A 172 34.88 -10.30 3.78
CA ARG A 172 34.65 -11.27 2.72
C ARG A 172 33.42 -10.90 1.88
N ILE A 173 32.34 -10.47 2.51
CA ILE A 173 31.16 -9.94 1.81
C ILE A 173 31.57 -8.77 0.92
N VAL A 174 32.27 -7.79 1.49
CA VAL A 174 32.73 -6.61 0.74
C VAL A 174 33.67 -7.01 -0.39
N SER A 175 34.69 -7.85 -0.15
CA SER A 175 35.61 -8.26 -1.23
C SER A 175 34.93 -9.06 -2.34
N THR A 176 33.84 -9.78 -2.03
CA THR A 176 33.10 -10.59 -3.00
C THR A 176 32.20 -9.72 -3.88
N TYR A 177 31.59 -8.68 -3.32
CA TYR A 177 30.52 -7.92 -3.97
C TYR A 177 30.80 -6.44 -4.21
N ASP A 178 31.95 -5.91 -3.77
CA ASP A 178 32.40 -4.56 -4.12
C ASP A 178 32.94 -4.55 -5.56
N ASN A 179 32.00 -4.60 -6.50
CA ASN A 179 32.26 -4.60 -7.93
C ASN A 179 31.60 -3.36 -8.58
N PRO A 180 32.36 -2.25 -8.75
CA PRO A 180 31.86 -1.01 -9.31
C PRO A 180 31.16 -1.20 -10.66
N GLY A 181 29.97 -0.63 -10.80
CA GLY A 181 29.15 -0.72 -12.02
C GLY A 181 28.30 -1.99 -12.16
N ALA A 182 28.60 -3.06 -11.41
CA ALA A 182 27.85 -4.32 -11.46
C ALA A 182 26.97 -4.55 -10.22
N VAL A 183 27.48 -4.20 -9.03
CA VAL A 183 26.79 -4.44 -7.75
C VAL A 183 26.73 -3.14 -6.95
N SER A 184 25.62 -2.95 -6.25
CA SER A 184 25.43 -1.85 -5.30
C SER A 184 24.98 -2.43 -3.98
N LEU A 185 25.81 -2.32 -2.95
CA LEU A 185 25.63 -3.01 -1.68
C LEU A 185 25.79 -2.02 -0.52
N CYS A 186 24.92 -2.06 0.48
CA CYS A 186 25.06 -1.26 1.68
C CYS A 186 25.10 -2.13 2.94
N ASN A 187 26.08 -1.85 3.80
CA ASN A 187 26.11 -2.33 5.17
C ASN A 187 25.35 -1.33 6.04
N TYR A 188 24.34 -1.82 6.75
CA TYR A 188 23.56 -1.08 7.73
C TYR A 188 23.85 -1.62 9.13
N VAL A 189 24.03 -0.72 10.09
CA VAL A 189 24.14 -1.04 11.52
C VAL A 189 23.12 -0.19 12.27
N ILE A 190 22.24 -0.84 13.01
CA ILE A 190 21.41 -0.20 14.02
C ILE A 190 22.11 -0.36 15.35
N LYS A 191 22.44 0.75 16.01
CA LYS A 191 23.10 0.76 17.32
C LYS A 191 22.48 1.84 18.20
N ASN A 192 21.95 1.45 19.36
CA ASN A 192 21.22 2.33 20.26
C ASN A 192 20.10 3.11 19.53
N ASN A 193 19.36 2.41 18.65
CA ASN A 193 18.31 2.97 17.80
C ASN A 193 18.77 4.09 16.82
N LEU A 194 20.08 4.20 16.58
CA LEU A 194 20.65 5.07 15.55
C LEU A 194 21.08 4.25 14.34
N ILE A 195 20.89 4.82 13.15
CA ILE A 195 21.19 4.17 11.88
C ILE A 195 22.56 4.63 11.41
N TYR A 196 23.46 3.67 11.21
CA TYR A 196 24.74 3.86 10.55
C TYR A 196 24.74 3.08 9.24
N ARG A 197 25.36 3.64 8.21
CA ARG A 197 25.39 3.00 6.89
C ARG A 197 26.70 3.28 6.18
N LYS A 198 27.22 2.26 5.51
CA LYS A 198 28.30 2.38 4.54
C LYS A 198 27.97 1.58 3.28
N CYS A 199 28.04 2.22 2.12
CA CYS A 199 27.75 1.57 0.84
C CYS A 199 29.01 1.36 0.00
N TYR A 200 28.92 0.39 -0.90
CA TYR A 200 29.96 -0.14 -1.79
C TYR A 200 29.40 -0.23 -3.22
N GLY A 201 30.28 -0.10 -4.22
CA GLY A 201 29.89 0.06 -5.62
C GLY A 201 29.58 1.50 -6.06
N GLN A 202 29.11 1.66 -7.30
CA GLN A 202 28.96 2.96 -7.96
C GLN A 202 27.54 3.56 -7.88
N HIS A 203 26.51 2.73 -7.99
CA HIS A 203 25.12 3.18 -8.15
C HIS A 203 24.28 2.95 -6.88
N VAL A 204 24.65 3.64 -5.80
CA VAL A 204 24.03 3.43 -4.48
C VAL A 204 22.79 4.30 -4.23
N GLY A 205 22.21 4.94 -5.24
CA GLY A 205 21.07 5.88 -5.08
C GLY A 205 19.87 5.27 -4.38
N PHE A 206 19.57 4.00 -4.70
CA PHE A 206 18.42 3.22 -4.21
C PHE A 206 18.47 2.93 -2.70
N LYS A 207 19.60 3.23 -2.03
CA LYS A 207 19.73 3.22 -0.56
C LYS A 207 18.65 4.05 0.14
N MET A 208 18.09 5.06 -0.54
CA MET A 208 17.02 5.90 0.00
C MET A 208 15.77 5.10 0.41
N PHE A 209 15.45 4.01 -0.29
CA PHE A 209 14.29 3.19 0.04
C PHE A 209 14.49 2.47 1.38
N MET A 210 15.64 1.82 1.55
CA MET A 210 15.98 1.15 2.81
C MET A 210 16.15 2.15 3.96
N ASP A 211 16.75 3.33 3.70
CA ASP A 211 16.84 4.40 4.68
C ASP A 211 15.47 4.83 5.19
N ASN A 212 14.51 5.05 4.28
CA ASN A 212 13.18 5.50 4.64
C ASN A 212 12.44 4.45 5.50
N ILE A 213 12.61 3.16 5.22
CA ILE A 213 12.09 2.07 6.08
C ILE A 213 12.68 2.18 7.49
N LEU A 214 14.01 2.24 7.60
CA LEU A 214 14.69 2.26 8.89
C LEU A 214 14.39 3.54 9.68
N LEU A 215 14.34 4.70 9.01
CA LEU A 215 13.97 5.97 9.63
C LEU A 215 12.54 5.95 10.14
N SER A 216 11.60 5.40 9.36
CA SER A 216 10.22 5.19 9.80
C SER A 216 10.16 4.28 11.04
N LEU A 217 10.85 3.14 11.01
CA LEU A 217 10.84 2.19 12.14
C LEU A 217 11.48 2.78 13.40
N THR A 218 12.69 3.30 13.32
CA THR A 218 13.45 3.85 14.47
C THR A 218 12.77 5.04 15.14
N ARG A 219 11.88 5.77 14.44
CA ARG A 219 11.05 6.83 15.02
C ARG A 219 9.97 6.33 15.98
N LYS A 220 9.44 5.12 15.71
CA LYS A 220 8.25 4.55 16.35
C LYS A 220 8.59 3.38 17.27
N VAL A 221 9.69 2.69 16.99
CA VAL A 221 10.09 1.43 17.62
C VAL A 221 11.52 1.54 18.12
N LEU A 222 11.75 1.14 19.37
CA LEU A 222 13.09 0.92 19.87
C LEU A 222 13.62 -0.39 19.28
N LEU A 223 14.39 -0.29 18.19
CA LEU A 223 14.98 -1.44 17.53
C LEU A 223 16.17 -1.98 18.34
N PRO A 224 16.38 -3.31 18.37
CA PRO A 224 17.57 -3.89 18.94
C PRO A 224 18.80 -3.51 18.12
N ASP A 225 19.98 -3.74 18.68
CA ASP A 225 21.23 -3.59 17.94
C ASP A 225 21.39 -4.74 16.94
N PHE A 226 21.62 -4.42 15.67
CA PHE A 226 21.90 -5.42 14.64
C PHE A 226 22.68 -4.83 13.46
N GLU A 227 23.28 -5.72 12.66
CA GLU A 227 23.99 -5.39 11.42
C GLU A 227 23.40 -6.23 10.28
N MET A 228 23.31 -5.65 9.09
CA MET A 228 22.87 -6.35 7.89
C MET A 228 23.52 -5.79 6.63
N PHE A 229 23.56 -6.60 5.58
CA PHE A 229 23.92 -6.18 4.25
C PHE A 229 22.69 -6.19 3.35
N VAL A 230 22.51 -5.12 2.58
CA VAL A 230 21.36 -4.91 1.71
C VAL A 230 21.88 -4.66 0.29
N ASN A 231 21.51 -5.55 -0.62
CA ASN A 231 21.69 -5.36 -2.05
C ASN A 231 20.67 -4.35 -2.55
N LEU A 232 21.14 -3.37 -3.31
CA LEU A 232 20.33 -2.32 -3.90
C LEU A 232 19.99 -2.57 -5.37
N GLY A 233 20.64 -3.55 -6.00
CA GLY A 233 20.44 -3.90 -7.40
C GLY A 233 19.17 -4.72 -7.65
N ASP A 234 18.81 -4.83 -8.93
CA ASP A 234 17.60 -5.54 -9.36
C ASP A 234 17.72 -7.07 -9.24
N TRP A 235 18.94 -7.61 -9.27
CA TRP A 235 19.20 -9.05 -9.30
C TRP A 235 19.73 -9.55 -7.94
N PRO A 236 19.35 -10.76 -7.50
CA PRO A 236 19.88 -11.37 -6.29
C PRO A 236 21.38 -11.70 -6.43
N LEU A 237 22.12 -11.70 -5.33
CA LEU A 237 23.58 -11.81 -5.34
C LEU A 237 24.10 -13.19 -4.92
N VAL A 238 23.43 -13.84 -3.97
CA VAL A 238 23.92 -15.03 -3.27
C VAL A 238 23.45 -16.28 -4.01
N LYS A 239 24.17 -16.66 -5.06
CA LYS A 239 23.89 -17.87 -5.84
C LYS A 239 24.36 -19.14 -5.13
N ASP A 240 23.77 -20.28 -5.46
CA ASP A 240 24.14 -21.60 -4.93
C ASP A 240 25.59 -22.03 -5.22
N THR A 241 26.20 -21.47 -6.25
CA THR A 241 27.61 -21.73 -6.58
C THR A 241 28.60 -20.99 -5.68
N ASN A 242 28.13 -20.06 -4.85
CA ASN A 242 28.97 -19.18 -4.05
C ASN A 242 28.93 -19.55 -2.57
N GLU A 243 29.85 -18.95 -1.80
CA GLU A 243 29.66 -18.89 -0.36
C GLU A 243 28.36 -18.17 -0.01
N ILE A 244 27.59 -18.77 0.89
CA ILE A 244 26.28 -18.26 1.31
C ILE A 244 26.47 -17.14 2.34
N PHE A 245 25.98 -15.94 2.03
CA PHE A 245 26.04 -14.77 2.89
C PHE A 245 24.62 -14.25 3.22
N PRO A 246 24.41 -13.67 4.41
CA PRO A 246 23.12 -13.08 4.79
C PRO A 246 22.94 -11.70 4.14
N ILE A 247 22.58 -11.68 2.86
CA ILE A 247 22.33 -10.45 2.10
C ILE A 247 20.83 -10.31 1.87
N PHE A 248 20.28 -9.16 2.23
CA PHE A 248 18.89 -8.81 1.95
C PHE A 248 18.77 -8.24 0.53
N SER A 249 17.78 -8.70 -0.24
CA SER A 249 17.54 -8.27 -1.62
C SER A 249 16.06 -8.02 -1.88
N TRP A 250 15.77 -7.13 -2.85
CA TRP A 250 14.39 -6.84 -3.28
C TRP A 250 13.69 -8.03 -3.94
N CYS A 251 14.47 -8.99 -4.43
CA CYS A 251 13.96 -10.19 -5.07
C CYS A 251 14.89 -11.38 -4.77
N GLY A 252 14.38 -12.58 -5.08
CA GLY A 252 15.10 -13.84 -5.00
C GLY A 252 14.66 -14.78 -6.13
N SER A 253 15.26 -15.96 -6.16
CA SER A 253 15.00 -17.04 -7.11
C SER A 253 15.20 -18.39 -6.43
N LYS A 254 14.84 -19.48 -7.10
CA LYS A 254 15.08 -20.84 -6.60
C LYS A 254 16.57 -21.18 -6.46
N ASP A 255 17.43 -20.45 -7.16
CA ASP A 255 18.87 -20.70 -7.24
C ASP A 255 19.69 -19.64 -6.46
N SER A 256 19.02 -18.89 -5.57
CA SER A 256 19.62 -17.86 -4.74
C SER A 256 19.20 -17.99 -3.28
N PHE A 257 20.07 -17.55 -2.38
CA PHE A 257 19.91 -17.58 -0.93
C PHE A 257 19.82 -16.18 -0.30
N ASP A 258 19.57 -15.16 -1.11
CA ASP A 258 19.28 -13.82 -0.62
C ASP A 258 18.02 -13.83 0.27
N ILE A 259 18.04 -13.04 1.33
CA ILE A 259 16.89 -12.83 2.22
C ILE A 259 15.96 -11.83 1.56
N VAL A 260 14.78 -12.28 1.13
CA VAL A 260 13.87 -11.42 0.38
C VAL A 260 13.18 -10.45 1.34
N MET A 261 13.20 -9.17 0.96
CA MET A 261 12.51 -8.09 1.68
C MET A 261 11.45 -7.43 0.78
N PRO A 262 10.48 -6.69 1.36
CA PRO A 262 9.51 -5.94 0.56
C PRO A 262 10.20 -5.04 -0.46
N THR A 263 9.73 -5.08 -1.70
CA THR A 263 10.28 -4.29 -2.81
C THR A 263 10.17 -2.79 -2.56
N TYR A 264 11.14 -2.02 -3.07
CA TYR A 264 11.17 -0.57 -2.92
C TYR A 264 9.87 0.13 -3.38
N ASP A 265 9.18 -0.37 -4.40
CA ASP A 265 7.92 0.22 -4.90
C ASP A 265 6.81 0.19 -3.84
N ILE A 266 6.64 -0.94 -3.14
CA ILE A 266 5.65 -1.09 -2.06
C ILE A 266 6.02 -0.19 -0.88
N THR A 267 7.32 -0.13 -0.56
CA THR A 267 7.83 0.74 0.49
C THR A 267 7.55 2.20 0.19
N GLU A 268 7.90 2.68 -1.01
CA GLU A 268 7.68 4.06 -1.43
C GLU A 268 6.17 4.37 -1.44
N SER A 269 5.36 3.48 -2.03
CA SER A 269 3.90 3.60 -2.01
C SER A 269 3.32 3.70 -0.59
N THR A 270 3.91 3.01 0.39
CA THR A 270 3.42 3.01 1.77
C THR A 270 3.84 4.29 2.51
N LEU A 271 5.12 4.66 2.40
CA LEU A 271 5.69 5.80 3.11
C LEU A 271 5.25 7.16 2.51
N GLU A 272 5.05 7.21 1.20
CA GLU A 272 4.54 8.39 0.49
C GLU A 272 3.01 8.36 0.32
N SER A 273 2.30 7.48 1.05
CA SER A 273 0.83 7.46 1.02
C SER A 273 0.27 8.81 1.47
N MET A 274 -0.67 9.35 0.68
CA MET A 274 -1.13 10.74 0.81
C MET A 274 0.05 11.73 0.83
N GLY A 275 1.03 11.51 -0.06
CA GLY A 275 2.15 12.40 -0.36
C GLY A 275 1.88 13.22 -1.62
N ARG A 276 2.95 13.63 -2.32
CA ARG A 276 2.83 14.41 -3.57
C ARG A 276 2.29 13.58 -4.73
N VAL A 277 2.66 12.31 -4.80
CA VAL A 277 2.24 11.36 -5.83
C VAL A 277 1.45 10.26 -5.14
N MET A 278 0.18 10.10 -5.49
CA MET A 278 -0.75 9.19 -4.80
C MET A 278 -0.90 7.84 -5.52
N LEU A 279 0.16 7.25 -6.08
CA LEU A 279 0.07 5.97 -6.80
C LEU A 279 -0.03 4.75 -5.87
N ASP A 280 -0.48 4.95 -4.63
CA ASP A 280 -0.64 3.89 -3.65
C ASP A 280 -1.85 3.00 -3.93
N MET A 281 -1.81 1.78 -3.39
CA MET A 281 -2.82 0.77 -3.71
C MET A 281 -4.24 1.12 -3.27
N LEU A 282 -4.41 2.01 -2.28
CA LEU A 282 -5.73 2.48 -1.88
C LEU A 282 -6.25 3.51 -2.88
N SER A 283 -5.41 4.43 -3.34
CA SER A 283 -5.76 5.38 -4.40
C SER A 283 -6.18 4.65 -5.67
N VAL A 284 -5.48 3.59 -6.07
CA VAL A 284 -5.81 2.82 -7.27
C VAL A 284 -7.19 2.19 -7.15
N GLN A 285 -7.52 1.58 -6.02
CA GLN A 285 -8.86 1.03 -5.75
C GLN A 285 -9.95 2.10 -5.76
N GLY A 286 -9.64 3.31 -5.30
CA GLY A 286 -10.55 4.45 -5.27
C GLY A 286 -10.75 5.17 -6.60
N ASN A 287 -9.98 4.83 -7.63
CA ASN A 287 -10.04 5.45 -8.95
C ASN A 287 -10.58 4.51 -10.04
N VAL A 288 -10.96 3.27 -9.67
CA VAL A 288 -11.64 2.34 -10.57
C VAL A 288 -12.99 2.93 -10.96
N ARG A 289 -13.24 3.12 -12.25
CA ARG A 289 -14.49 3.70 -12.76
C ARG A 289 -15.53 2.64 -13.05
N ASP A 290 -15.09 1.50 -13.61
CA ASP A 290 -16.00 0.47 -14.10
C ASP A 290 -16.13 -0.72 -13.15
N LYS A 291 -17.37 -1.18 -12.99
CA LYS A 291 -17.68 -2.45 -12.32
C LYS A 291 -17.11 -3.61 -13.13
N TRP A 292 -16.86 -4.73 -12.44
CA TRP A 292 -16.25 -5.91 -13.05
C TRP A 292 -16.96 -6.37 -14.33
N GLU A 293 -18.29 -6.35 -14.33
CA GLU A 293 -19.14 -6.80 -15.45
C GLU A 293 -19.02 -5.93 -16.70
N ASN A 294 -18.59 -4.67 -16.53
CA ASN A 294 -18.43 -3.70 -17.60
C ASN A 294 -17.01 -3.66 -18.17
N ARG A 295 -16.06 -4.39 -17.58
CA ARG A 295 -14.66 -4.38 -18.02
C ARG A 295 -14.51 -5.09 -19.37
N HIS A 296 -13.57 -4.61 -20.16
CA HIS A 296 -13.25 -5.22 -21.44
C HIS A 296 -12.72 -6.65 -21.23
N PRO A 297 -13.30 -7.68 -21.89
CA PRO A 297 -12.89 -9.07 -21.72
C PRO A 297 -11.62 -9.39 -22.53
N LYS A 298 -10.56 -8.60 -22.33
CA LYS A 298 -9.26 -8.74 -22.99
C LYS A 298 -8.12 -8.80 -21.98
N ILE A 299 -7.09 -9.54 -22.31
CA ILE A 299 -5.82 -9.49 -21.59
C ILE A 299 -5.13 -8.16 -21.91
N PHE A 300 -4.83 -7.37 -20.89
CA PHE A 300 -4.20 -6.08 -21.04
C PHE A 300 -2.76 -6.07 -20.52
N TRP A 301 -1.83 -5.48 -21.28
CA TRP A 301 -0.47 -5.21 -20.80
C TRP A 301 0.17 -4.01 -21.49
N ARG A 302 0.88 -3.21 -20.70
CA ARG A 302 1.74 -2.10 -21.16
C ARG A 302 3.04 -2.16 -20.40
N GLY A 303 4.17 -2.23 -21.09
CA GLY A 303 5.46 -2.26 -20.41
C GLY A 303 6.65 -2.15 -21.34
N ARG A 304 7.84 -2.10 -20.76
CA ARG A 304 9.11 -2.06 -21.50
C ARG A 304 9.57 -3.46 -21.89
N ASP A 305 10.46 -3.50 -22.86
CA ASP A 305 11.12 -4.67 -23.43
C ASP A 305 12.18 -5.30 -22.51
N SER A 306 11.93 -5.45 -21.21
CA SER A 306 12.95 -5.91 -20.25
C SER A 306 13.25 -7.41 -20.31
N SER A 307 12.54 -8.18 -21.14
CA SER A 307 12.78 -9.61 -21.31
C SER A 307 12.23 -10.12 -22.65
N ARG A 308 12.73 -11.28 -23.11
CA ARG A 308 12.27 -11.93 -24.35
C ARG A 308 10.83 -12.41 -24.26
N GLU A 309 10.39 -12.83 -23.08
CA GLU A 309 9.02 -13.28 -22.81
C GLU A 309 8.00 -12.17 -23.08
N ARG A 310 8.36 -10.93 -22.75
CA ARG A 310 7.52 -9.75 -23.07
C ARG A 310 7.44 -9.50 -24.58
N LEU A 311 8.52 -9.73 -25.33
CA LEU A 311 8.48 -9.65 -26.80
C LEU A 311 7.61 -10.76 -27.40
N LYS A 312 7.68 -11.98 -26.85
CA LYS A 312 6.80 -13.09 -27.24
C LYS A 312 5.32 -12.78 -26.97
N LEU A 313 5.01 -12.07 -25.89
CA LEU A 313 3.64 -11.61 -25.62
C LEU A 313 3.11 -10.68 -26.72
N ILE A 314 3.97 -9.86 -27.34
CA ILE A 314 3.60 -9.05 -28.51
C ILE A 314 3.25 -9.92 -29.72
N GLU A 315 4.02 -10.99 -29.97
CA GLU A 315 3.73 -11.93 -31.05
C GLU A 315 2.38 -12.63 -30.84
N ILE A 316 2.12 -13.11 -29.61
CA ILE A 316 0.84 -13.72 -29.22
C ILE A 316 -0.31 -12.73 -29.40
N SER A 317 -0.14 -11.48 -28.95
CA SER A 317 -1.18 -10.46 -29.06
C SER A 317 -1.57 -10.15 -30.51
N ARG A 318 -0.63 -10.24 -31.45
CA ARG A 318 -0.90 -10.05 -32.88
C ARG A 318 -1.59 -11.24 -33.52
N GLN A 319 -1.36 -12.45 -33.00
CA GLN A 319 -2.07 -13.66 -33.44
C GLN A 319 -3.52 -13.68 -32.95
N TYR A 320 -3.80 -13.09 -31.77
CA TYR A 320 -5.11 -13.10 -31.14
C TYR A 320 -5.56 -11.67 -30.70
N PRO A 321 -5.74 -10.72 -31.64
CA PRO A 321 -6.04 -9.32 -31.33
C PRO A 321 -7.41 -9.11 -30.66
N ASP A 322 -8.33 -10.06 -30.83
CA ASP A 322 -9.64 -10.03 -30.16
C ASP A 322 -9.55 -10.38 -28.68
N LEU A 323 -8.49 -11.08 -28.26
CA LEU A 323 -8.29 -11.53 -26.87
C LEU A 323 -7.24 -10.70 -26.12
N PHE A 324 -6.33 -10.02 -26.83
CA PHE A 324 -5.19 -9.33 -26.23
C PHE A 324 -5.13 -7.87 -26.66
N ASN A 325 -4.96 -7.00 -25.67
CA ASN A 325 -4.59 -5.60 -25.82
C ASN A 325 -3.22 -5.37 -25.19
N VAL A 326 -2.15 -5.70 -25.91
CA VAL A 326 -0.77 -5.66 -25.42
C VAL A 326 0.09 -4.77 -26.32
N SER A 327 0.91 -3.92 -25.73
CA SER A 327 1.92 -3.17 -26.49
C SER A 327 3.11 -2.75 -25.64
N LEU A 328 4.28 -2.62 -26.28
CA LEU A 328 5.46 -2.05 -25.64
C LEU A 328 5.29 -0.54 -25.46
N THR A 329 5.78 0.00 -24.35
CA THR A 329 5.79 1.46 -24.11
C THR A 329 7.09 2.12 -24.55
N ASN A 330 8.20 1.39 -24.48
CA ASN A 330 9.51 1.84 -24.92
C ASN A 330 10.46 0.66 -25.18
N PHE A 331 11.48 0.87 -26.00
CA PHE A 331 12.59 -0.06 -26.23
C PHE A 331 13.85 0.45 -25.56
N PHE A 332 14.40 -0.36 -24.66
CA PHE A 332 15.65 -0.08 -23.99
C PHE A 332 16.68 -1.19 -24.23
N PHE A 333 16.27 -2.46 -24.14
CA PHE A 333 17.15 -3.63 -24.19
C PHE A 333 17.25 -4.25 -25.60
N PHE A 334 16.18 -4.22 -26.38
CA PHE A 334 16.07 -4.85 -27.71
C PHE A 334 15.82 -3.81 -28.81
N ARG A 335 16.56 -2.69 -28.77
CA ARG A 335 16.38 -1.54 -29.69
C ARG A 335 16.51 -1.94 -31.17
N ASN A 336 17.36 -2.93 -31.46
CA ASN A 336 17.58 -3.49 -32.79
C ASN A 336 16.39 -4.30 -33.33
N GLU A 337 15.40 -4.62 -32.51
CA GLU A 337 14.20 -5.39 -32.90
C GLU A 337 12.93 -4.54 -32.87
N MET A 338 13.08 -3.21 -32.83
CA MET A 338 11.97 -2.26 -32.80
C MET A 338 11.07 -2.37 -34.03
N GLU A 339 11.63 -2.57 -35.22
CA GLU A 339 10.84 -2.79 -36.44
C GLU A 339 9.97 -4.05 -36.35
N LYS A 340 10.49 -5.10 -35.70
CA LYS A 340 9.77 -6.36 -35.53
C LYS A 340 8.68 -6.24 -34.48
N TYR A 341 8.96 -5.66 -33.32
CA TYR A 341 8.07 -5.69 -32.14
C TYR A 341 7.30 -4.40 -31.87
N GLY A 342 7.59 -3.32 -32.60
CA GLY A 342 6.84 -2.07 -32.54
C GLY A 342 5.48 -2.15 -33.24
N PRO A 343 4.71 -1.06 -33.30
CA PRO A 343 5.01 0.25 -32.71
C PRO A 343 4.89 0.22 -31.18
N THR A 344 5.43 1.26 -30.52
CA THR A 344 5.18 1.50 -29.10
C THR A 344 3.86 2.25 -28.90
N SER A 345 3.30 2.11 -27.71
CA SER A 345 2.14 2.88 -27.24
C SER A 345 2.52 3.78 -26.07
N LYS A 346 1.68 4.79 -25.82
CA LYS A 346 1.81 5.63 -24.62
C LYS A 346 1.67 4.79 -23.34
N HIS A 347 2.28 5.29 -22.28
CA HIS A 347 2.04 4.79 -20.93
C HIS A 347 0.56 4.93 -20.57
N VAL A 348 0.01 3.92 -19.90
CA VAL A 348 -1.34 3.96 -19.32
C VAL A 348 -1.19 4.09 -17.82
N SER A 349 -1.85 5.08 -17.22
CA SER A 349 -1.80 5.29 -15.78
C SER A 349 -2.26 4.04 -15.04
N PHE A 350 -1.69 3.76 -13.87
CA PHE A 350 -2.12 2.61 -13.08
C PHE A 350 -3.57 2.76 -12.58
N TYR A 351 -4.09 4.00 -12.48
CA TYR A 351 -5.51 4.24 -12.21
C TYR A 351 -6.42 3.75 -13.34
N ASP A 352 -6.01 3.96 -14.60
CA ASP A 352 -6.79 3.55 -15.76
C ASP A 352 -6.57 2.07 -16.11
N PHE A 353 -5.62 1.38 -15.44
CA PHE A 353 -5.27 -0.02 -15.74
C PHE A 353 -6.45 -0.97 -15.54
N PHE A 354 -7.26 -0.74 -14.50
CA PHE A 354 -8.40 -1.60 -14.18
C PHE A 354 -9.67 -1.27 -14.96
N ASP A 355 -9.67 -0.10 -15.63
CA ASP A 355 -10.72 0.36 -16.53
C ASP A 355 -10.28 0.21 -18.00
N ALA A 356 -9.15 -0.50 -18.24
CA ALA A 356 -8.44 -0.42 -19.51
C ALA A 356 -9.29 -0.87 -20.72
N ILE A 357 -9.34 0.07 -21.67
CA ILE A 357 -9.99 0.19 -22.99
C ILE A 357 -9.84 -1.04 -23.90
#